data_AF-A0A120CXB8-F1
#
_entry.id   AF-A0A120CXB8-F1
#
_cell.length_a   1.000
_cell.length_b   1.000
_cell.length_c   1.000
_cell.angle_alpha   90.00
_cell.angle_beta   90.00
_cell.angle_gamma   90.00
#
_symmetry.space_group_name_H-M   'P 1'
#
loop_
_entity.id
_entity.type
_entity.pdbx_description
1 polymer ?
#
loop_
_entity_poly.entity_id
_entity_poly.type
_entity_poly.pdbx_seq_one_letter_code
_entity_poly.pdbx_strand_id
1 'polypeptide(L)'
;MIMAMDTIDREDTALIIVHEGQDARALFEATDTAGADRLLAMVRAKIDAFKAEHPSIETEAGRKRIKSFAYKIAQFKTALDAVGKEIVDEAKEIPKRIDANRKHIKDTLDAWRDEVRQPVTDWETAEEARVSRIKGELNELQVTIADPDWITRSSECLRDRLGEIERIEVTEASFNEYSGAADELKAKAIAVLTERITAAETREAEAAELARLRAEAEERARKDREAEIARKAAEDAKREAEAKAEAERLAAQKREADLKAAAEKAEQDRRDAEQRAADAEKKAKEDAERDAKAKADAEEAERKRREQDTAHKARINREAMTALIHGGIDEAIAKQVLTLIIKREIPHVSIAY
;
A
#
# COMPACT_ATOMS: atom_id res chain seq x y z
N MET A 1 120.25 11.10 -17.90
CA MET A 1 120.22 10.20 -19.09
C MET A 1 119.67 11.05 -20.23
N ILE A 2 120.49 11.93 -20.81
CA ILE A 2 121.21 11.73 -22.08
C ILE A 2 120.25 11.40 -23.24
N MET A 3 120.09 12.42 -24.10
CA MET A 3 119.84 12.40 -25.54
C MET A 3 118.58 11.72 -26.10
N ALA A 4 117.73 12.54 -26.71
CA ALA A 4 117.57 12.55 -28.17
C ALA A 4 116.91 13.87 -28.59
N MET A 5 117.74 14.90 -28.77
CA MET A 5 117.38 16.06 -29.58
C MET A 5 117.50 15.56 -31.03
N ASP A 6 116.45 14.92 -31.54
CA ASP A 6 116.43 14.46 -32.91
C ASP A 6 116.06 15.67 -33.79
N THR A 7 117.12 16.42 -34.12
CA THR A 7 117.11 17.52 -35.07
C THR A 7 116.85 16.92 -36.45
N ILE A 8 115.58 16.75 -36.81
CA ILE A 8 115.19 16.52 -38.20
C ILE A 8 115.32 17.86 -38.91
N ASP A 9 116.43 18.02 -39.62
CA ASP A 9 116.59 18.97 -40.72
C ASP A 9 115.43 18.80 -41.72
N ARG A 10 114.42 19.66 -41.57
CA ARG A 10 113.47 20.03 -42.62
C ARG A 10 113.45 21.55 -42.70
N GLU A 11 114.58 22.13 -43.10
CA GLU A 11 114.59 23.50 -43.59
C GLU A 11 113.58 23.61 -44.76
N ASP A 12 112.74 24.64 -44.67
CA ASP A 12 111.90 25.22 -45.73
C ASP A 12 110.45 24.72 -45.97
N THR A 13 109.84 23.96 -45.05
CA THR A 13 108.43 23.54 -45.19
C THR A 13 107.39 24.30 -44.35
N ALA A 14 107.72 24.84 -43.18
CA ALA A 14 106.76 25.55 -42.32
C ALA A 14 106.86 27.09 -42.46
N LEU A 15 105.72 27.79 -42.54
CA LEU A 15 105.66 29.26 -42.63
C LEU A 15 106.21 29.91 -41.35
N ILE A 16 105.75 29.43 -40.20
CA ILE A 16 106.22 29.69 -38.83
C ILE A 16 105.95 28.42 -38.01
N ILE A 17 106.83 28.10 -37.07
CA ILE A 17 106.62 27.03 -36.08
C ILE A 17 106.07 27.68 -34.82
N VAL A 18 104.84 27.35 -34.45
CA VAL A 18 104.34 27.59 -33.09
C VAL A 18 104.62 26.30 -32.32
N HIS A 19 105.43 26.37 -31.27
CA HIS A 19 105.73 25.19 -30.46
C HIS A 19 104.46 24.72 -29.73
N GLU A 20 104.12 23.43 -29.87
CA GLU A 20 102.96 22.84 -29.20
C GLU A 20 103.09 22.92 -27.68
N GLY A 21 101.96 23.01 -26.97
CA GLY A 21 101.92 23.03 -25.51
C GLY A 21 101.77 24.45 -24.91
N GLN A 22 102.69 24.84 -24.03
CA GLN A 22 102.55 26.05 -23.19
C GLN A 22 102.53 27.36 -23.99
N ASP A 23 103.27 27.43 -25.11
CA ASP A 23 103.34 28.63 -25.95
C ASP A 23 102.02 28.88 -26.70
N ALA A 24 101.35 27.81 -27.15
CA ALA A 24 100.02 27.91 -27.76
C ALA A 24 98.93 28.27 -26.75
N ARG A 25 98.95 27.70 -25.53
CA ARG A 25 98.01 28.09 -24.48
C ARG A 25 98.18 29.56 -24.08
N ALA A 26 99.40 30.02 -23.86
CA ALA A 26 99.67 31.42 -23.53
C ALA A 26 99.18 32.38 -24.64
N LEU A 27 99.25 31.97 -25.90
CA LEU A 27 98.72 32.74 -27.04
C LEU A 27 97.20 32.87 -27.01
N PHE A 28 96.47 31.79 -26.73
CA PHE A 28 95.00 31.74 -26.82
C PHE A 28 94.28 32.10 -25.51
N GLU A 29 94.90 31.92 -24.35
CA GLU A 29 94.33 32.26 -23.03
C GLU A 29 94.63 33.71 -22.60
N ALA A 30 95.42 34.46 -23.38
CA ALA A 30 95.71 35.86 -23.12
C ALA A 30 94.44 36.72 -23.13
N THR A 31 94.40 37.73 -22.26
CA THR A 31 93.29 38.69 -22.17
C THR A 31 93.34 39.77 -23.26
N ASP A 32 94.43 39.83 -24.01
CA ASP A 32 94.67 40.79 -25.10
C ASP A 32 95.18 40.08 -26.37
N THR A 33 95.31 40.83 -27.46
CA THR A 33 95.76 40.29 -28.75
C THR A 33 97.27 40.39 -28.95
N ALA A 34 98.07 40.85 -27.98
CA ALA A 34 99.47 41.19 -28.21
C ALA A 34 100.33 39.97 -28.61
N GLY A 35 99.98 38.78 -28.11
CA GLY A 35 100.58 37.52 -28.57
C GLY A 35 100.23 37.21 -30.03
N ALA A 36 98.94 37.30 -30.38
CA ALA A 36 98.44 37.05 -31.74
C ALA A 36 99.00 38.06 -32.74
N ASP A 37 99.06 39.34 -32.36
CA ASP A 37 99.60 40.41 -33.19
C ASP A 37 101.09 40.19 -33.48
N ARG A 38 101.88 39.72 -32.50
CA ARG A 38 103.28 39.34 -32.72
C ARG A 38 103.41 38.17 -33.68
N LEU A 39 102.59 37.12 -33.53
CA LEU A 39 102.59 35.98 -34.44
C LEU A 39 102.23 36.40 -35.88
N LEU A 40 101.19 37.21 -36.03
CA LEU A 40 100.75 37.75 -37.32
C LEU A 40 101.83 38.66 -37.94
N ALA A 41 102.54 39.46 -37.15
CA ALA A 41 103.65 40.28 -37.61
C ALA A 41 104.81 39.43 -38.15
N MET A 42 105.12 38.30 -37.51
CA MET A 42 106.11 37.36 -38.03
C MET A 42 105.65 36.73 -39.36
N VAL A 43 104.35 36.37 -39.48
CA VAL A 43 103.79 35.83 -40.73
C VAL A 43 103.90 36.89 -41.83
N ARG A 44 103.62 38.15 -41.48
CA ARG A 44 103.74 39.27 -42.40
C ARG A 44 105.17 39.47 -42.90
N ALA A 45 106.16 39.42 -42.01
CA ALA A 45 107.56 39.51 -42.39
C ALA A 45 107.97 38.41 -43.39
N LYS A 46 107.49 37.17 -43.20
CA LYS A 46 107.71 36.06 -44.14
C LYS A 46 107.04 36.29 -45.50
N ILE A 47 105.82 36.83 -45.51
CA ILE A 47 105.11 37.22 -46.74
C ILE A 47 105.89 38.31 -47.50
N ASP A 48 106.37 39.33 -46.79
CA ASP A 48 107.06 40.46 -47.39
C ASP A 48 108.43 40.03 -47.94
N ALA A 49 109.17 39.16 -47.24
CA ALA A 49 110.40 38.54 -47.73
C ALA A 49 110.16 37.72 -49.02
N PHE A 50 109.12 36.87 -49.04
CA PHE A 50 108.75 36.10 -50.22
C PHE A 50 108.40 36.99 -51.43
N LYS A 51 107.76 38.14 -51.20
CA LYS A 51 107.42 39.11 -52.25
C LYS A 51 108.65 39.85 -52.79
N ALA A 52 109.62 40.14 -51.93
CA ALA A 52 110.86 40.83 -52.32
C ALA A 52 111.73 40.00 -53.29
N GLU A 53 111.54 38.69 -53.34
CA GLU A 53 112.17 37.80 -54.32
C GLU A 53 111.53 37.90 -55.73
N HIS A 54 110.50 38.74 -55.90
CA HIS A 54 109.82 39.01 -57.18
C HIS A 54 109.46 37.76 -58.00
N PRO A 55 108.74 36.76 -57.43
CA PRO A 55 108.34 35.57 -58.19
C PRO A 55 107.47 35.95 -59.40
N SER A 56 107.92 35.58 -60.61
CA SER A 56 107.28 35.98 -61.86
C SER A 56 105.92 35.29 -62.07
N ILE A 57 104.87 36.08 -62.30
CA ILE A 57 103.53 35.58 -62.67
C ILE A 57 103.44 35.15 -64.14
N GLU A 58 104.41 35.53 -64.97
CA GLU A 58 104.43 35.21 -66.41
C GLU A 58 104.90 33.77 -66.66
N THR A 59 105.65 33.19 -65.72
CA THR A 59 106.14 31.81 -65.80
C THR A 59 105.26 30.83 -65.03
N GLU A 60 105.13 29.61 -65.54
CA GLU A 60 104.39 28.54 -64.83
C GLU A 60 105.03 28.20 -63.48
N ALA A 61 106.36 28.18 -63.42
CA ALA A 61 107.10 27.91 -62.19
C ALA A 61 106.86 28.99 -61.11
N GLY A 62 106.89 30.27 -61.48
CA GLY A 62 106.62 31.36 -60.53
C GLY A 62 105.16 31.38 -60.04
N ARG A 63 104.19 31.13 -60.92
CA ARG A 63 102.78 30.94 -60.50
C ARG A 63 102.60 29.76 -59.55
N LYS A 64 103.26 28.62 -59.79
CA LYS A 64 103.24 27.46 -58.89
C LYS A 64 103.85 27.79 -57.52
N ARG A 65 104.95 28.55 -57.50
CA ARG A 65 105.60 28.99 -56.26
C ARG A 65 104.70 29.89 -55.42
N ILE A 66 104.03 30.87 -56.05
CA ILE A 66 103.05 31.76 -55.37
C ILE A 66 101.89 30.94 -54.79
N LYS A 67 101.32 30.02 -55.57
CA LYS A 67 100.24 29.14 -55.12
C LYS A 67 100.67 28.26 -53.94
N SER A 68 101.88 27.71 -53.99
CA SER A 68 102.44 26.90 -52.91
C SER A 68 102.63 27.72 -51.62
N PHE A 69 103.14 28.95 -51.72
CA PHE A 69 103.30 29.83 -50.56
C PHE A 69 101.94 30.23 -49.96
N ALA A 70 100.95 30.57 -50.79
CA ALA A 70 99.58 30.85 -50.34
C ALA A 70 98.96 29.61 -49.65
N TYR A 71 99.21 28.41 -50.17
CA TYR A 71 98.76 27.17 -49.55
C TYR A 71 99.41 26.94 -48.18
N LYS A 72 100.70 27.26 -48.01
CA LYS A 72 101.38 27.21 -46.69
C LYS A 72 100.71 28.14 -45.67
N ILE A 73 100.24 29.32 -46.07
CA ILE A 73 99.46 30.23 -45.20
C ILE A 73 98.12 29.60 -44.81
N ALA A 74 97.41 29.00 -45.77
CA ALA A 74 96.14 28.33 -45.50
C ALA A 74 96.32 27.13 -44.54
N GLN A 75 97.35 26.32 -44.75
CA GLN A 75 97.72 25.21 -43.85
C GLN A 75 98.05 25.72 -42.45
N PHE A 76 98.85 26.79 -42.33
CA PHE A 76 99.19 27.39 -41.04
C PHE A 76 97.96 27.90 -40.29
N LYS A 77 97.03 28.58 -40.97
CA LYS A 77 95.73 28.99 -40.40
C LYS A 77 94.97 27.78 -39.85
N THR A 78 94.82 26.73 -40.65
CA THR A 78 94.06 25.53 -40.25
C THR A 78 94.70 24.83 -39.05
N ALA A 79 96.03 24.72 -39.02
CA ALA A 79 96.74 24.15 -37.87
C ALA A 79 96.54 24.99 -36.60
N LEU A 80 96.64 26.32 -36.72
CA LEU A 80 96.45 27.23 -35.58
C LEU A 80 95.01 27.19 -35.03
N ASP A 81 94.00 27.13 -35.91
CA ASP A 81 92.59 26.99 -35.53
C ASP A 81 92.31 25.65 -34.83
N ALA A 82 92.92 24.55 -35.30
CA ALA A 82 92.81 23.24 -34.67
C ALA A 82 93.36 23.26 -33.23
N VAL A 83 94.54 23.86 -33.03
CA VAL A 83 95.15 24.01 -31.68
C VAL A 83 94.27 24.87 -30.77
N GLY A 84 93.74 25.99 -31.26
CA GLY A 84 92.81 26.83 -30.48
C GLY A 84 91.52 26.10 -30.10
N LYS A 85 90.99 25.28 -31.02
CA LYS A 85 89.81 24.44 -30.76
C LYS A 85 90.09 23.38 -29.69
N GLU A 86 91.22 22.69 -29.76
CA GLU A 86 91.63 21.71 -28.74
C GLU A 86 91.71 22.35 -27.35
N ILE A 87 92.31 23.54 -27.22
CA ILE A 87 92.38 24.29 -25.95
C ILE A 87 90.98 24.62 -25.43
N VAL A 88 90.07 25.09 -26.30
CA VAL A 88 88.67 25.39 -25.92
C VAL A 88 87.93 24.12 -25.49
N ASP A 89 88.13 23.01 -26.19
CA ASP A 89 87.49 21.74 -25.88
C ASP A 89 87.99 21.21 -24.52
N GLU A 90 89.30 21.22 -24.28
CA GLU A 90 89.91 20.90 -22.97
C GLU A 90 89.42 21.83 -21.85
N ALA A 91 89.33 23.13 -22.11
CA ALA A 91 88.87 24.11 -21.14
C ALA A 91 87.40 23.85 -20.75
N LYS A 92 86.54 23.45 -21.71
CA LYS A 92 85.13 23.09 -21.45
C LYS A 92 84.97 21.80 -20.67
N GLU A 93 85.92 20.88 -20.74
CA GLU A 93 85.88 19.64 -19.94
C GLU A 93 86.00 19.93 -18.43
N ILE A 94 86.66 21.03 -18.03
CA ILE A 94 86.76 21.41 -16.62
C ILE A 94 85.38 21.79 -16.03
N PRO A 95 84.62 22.76 -16.55
CA PRO A 95 83.26 23.04 -16.11
C PRO A 95 82.33 21.83 -16.19
N LYS A 96 82.38 21.05 -17.29
CA LYS A 96 81.56 19.83 -17.43
C LYS A 96 81.81 18.85 -16.27
N ARG A 97 83.08 18.60 -15.93
CA ARG A 97 83.44 17.72 -14.80
C ARG A 97 83.03 18.31 -13.45
N ILE A 98 83.18 19.63 -13.27
CA ILE A 98 82.75 20.30 -12.05
C ILE A 98 81.24 20.14 -11.85
N ASP A 99 80.43 20.40 -12.87
CA ASP A 99 78.97 20.30 -12.79
C ASP A 99 78.51 18.84 -12.60
N ALA A 100 79.15 17.89 -13.30
CA ALA A 100 78.89 16.46 -13.10
C ALA A 100 79.18 16.03 -11.65
N ASN A 101 80.32 16.42 -11.09
CA ASN A 101 80.68 16.11 -9.71
C ASN A 101 79.75 16.82 -8.70
N ARG A 102 79.41 18.10 -8.94
CA ARG A 102 78.45 18.83 -8.10
C ARG A 102 77.10 18.13 -8.06
N LYS A 103 76.60 17.70 -9.22
CA LYS A 103 75.35 16.95 -9.31
C LYS A 103 75.47 15.61 -8.57
N HIS A 104 76.52 14.85 -8.83
CA HIS A 104 76.74 13.57 -8.16
C HIS A 104 76.79 13.71 -6.63
N ILE A 105 77.54 14.70 -6.11
CA ILE A 105 77.63 14.99 -4.67
C ILE A 105 76.24 15.35 -4.13
N LYS A 106 75.52 16.27 -4.79
CA LYS A 106 74.19 16.68 -4.35
C LYS A 106 73.22 15.50 -4.29
N ASP A 107 73.10 14.75 -5.40
CA ASP A 107 72.16 13.64 -5.51
C ASP A 107 72.49 12.53 -4.49
N THR A 108 73.79 12.27 -4.25
CA THR A 108 74.24 11.28 -3.25
C THR A 108 73.91 11.75 -1.82
N LEU A 109 74.16 13.02 -1.50
CA LEU A 109 73.83 13.57 -0.18
C LEU A 109 72.31 13.61 0.07
N ASP A 110 71.51 13.93 -0.95
CA ASP A 110 70.05 13.86 -0.88
C ASP A 110 69.59 12.42 -0.61
N ALA A 111 70.13 11.44 -1.34
CA ALA A 111 69.82 10.03 -1.13
C ALA A 111 70.19 9.53 0.27
N TRP A 112 71.39 9.87 0.78
CA TRP A 112 71.81 9.50 2.14
C TRP A 112 70.99 10.19 3.23
N ARG A 113 70.59 11.44 3.03
CA ARG A 113 69.67 12.12 3.95
C ARG A 113 68.35 11.35 4.04
N ASP A 114 67.81 10.94 2.90
CA ASP A 114 66.53 10.24 2.84
C ASP A 114 66.64 8.84 3.45
N GLU A 115 67.73 8.11 3.16
CA GLU A 115 68.06 6.82 3.79
C GLU A 115 68.14 6.92 5.31
N VAL A 116 68.89 7.90 5.83
CA VAL A 116 69.04 8.12 7.29
C VAL A 116 67.70 8.50 7.94
N ARG A 117 66.83 9.22 7.21
CA ARG A 117 65.51 9.63 7.71
C ARG A 117 64.46 8.52 7.61
N GLN A 118 64.62 7.59 6.68
CA GLN A 118 63.60 6.58 6.36
C GLN A 118 63.06 5.83 7.60
N PRO A 119 63.87 5.35 8.55
CA PRO A 119 63.35 4.64 9.73
C PRO A 119 62.41 5.50 10.59
N VAL A 120 62.68 6.80 10.70
CA VAL A 120 61.82 7.74 11.44
C VAL A 120 60.53 7.96 10.67
N THR A 121 60.59 8.14 9.35
CA THR A 121 59.38 8.30 8.53
C THR A 121 58.49 7.04 8.53
N ASP A 122 59.09 5.85 8.52
CA ASP A 122 58.34 4.59 8.65
C ASP A 122 57.67 4.49 10.02
N TRP A 123 58.39 4.87 11.09
CA TRP A 123 57.83 4.90 12.45
C TRP A 123 56.71 5.94 12.60
N GLU A 124 56.89 7.17 12.11
CA GLU A 124 55.88 8.24 12.15
C GLU A 124 54.59 7.79 11.44
N THR A 125 54.73 7.15 10.28
CA THR A 125 53.59 6.63 9.51
C THR A 125 52.88 5.48 10.24
N ALA A 126 53.65 4.53 10.78
CA ALA A 126 53.10 3.41 11.55
C ALA A 126 52.40 3.89 12.82
N GLU A 127 52.96 4.90 13.49
CA GLU A 127 52.44 5.48 14.72
C GLU A 127 51.16 6.28 14.46
N GLU A 128 51.12 7.10 13.40
CA GLU A 128 49.89 7.79 12.99
C GLU A 128 48.77 6.79 12.65
N ALA A 129 49.09 5.73 11.91
CA ALA A 129 48.14 4.67 11.60
C ALA A 129 47.64 3.95 12.87
N ARG A 130 48.55 3.66 13.82
CA ARG A 130 48.21 3.04 15.12
C ARG A 130 47.25 3.92 15.91
N VAL A 131 47.60 5.20 16.09
CA VAL A 131 46.79 6.15 16.86
C VAL A 131 45.42 6.38 16.19
N SER A 132 45.39 6.50 14.86
CA SER A 132 44.15 6.66 14.09
C SER A 132 43.23 5.45 14.25
N ARG A 133 43.77 4.23 14.14
CA ARG A 133 43.02 2.98 14.38
C ARG A 133 42.40 2.96 15.77
N ILE A 134 43.21 3.22 16.81
CA ILE A 134 42.75 3.21 18.20
C ILE A 134 41.66 4.26 18.42
N LYS A 135 41.84 5.48 17.92
CA LYS A 135 40.81 6.53 18.01
C LYS A 135 39.50 6.12 17.32
N GLY A 136 39.57 5.44 16.17
CA GLY A 136 38.41 4.87 15.50
C GLY A 136 37.66 3.87 16.37
N GLU A 137 38.37 2.92 16.98
CA GLU A 137 37.78 1.92 17.88
C GLU A 137 37.15 2.54 19.13
N LEU A 138 37.82 3.53 19.75
CA LEU A 138 37.24 4.28 20.87
C LEU A 138 35.98 5.06 20.45
N ASN A 139 35.98 5.64 19.25
CA ASN A 139 34.82 6.35 18.72
C ASN A 139 33.64 5.41 18.46
N GLU A 140 33.87 4.18 17.97
CA GLU A 140 32.82 3.16 17.82
C GLU A 140 32.13 2.82 19.15
N LEU A 141 32.91 2.72 20.24
CA LEU A 141 32.36 2.55 21.58
C LEU A 141 31.55 3.78 22.02
N GLN A 142 32.06 4.99 21.78
CA GLN A 142 31.36 6.24 22.09
C GLN A 142 30.05 6.39 21.32
N VAL A 143 30.03 6.09 20.02
CA VAL A 143 28.82 6.11 19.18
C VAL A 143 27.80 5.11 19.70
N THR A 144 28.24 3.92 20.14
CA THR A 144 27.32 2.95 20.75
C THR A 144 26.70 3.48 22.04
N ILE A 145 27.51 4.11 22.90
CA ILE A 145 27.02 4.74 24.14
C ILE A 145 26.03 5.87 23.83
N ALA A 146 26.32 6.70 22.83
CA ALA A 146 25.56 7.89 22.49
C ALA A 146 24.47 7.68 21.42
N ASP A 147 24.23 6.44 20.99
CA ASP A 147 23.26 6.12 19.93
C ASP A 147 21.89 6.76 20.23
N PRO A 148 21.43 7.76 19.45
CA PRO A 148 20.16 8.43 19.71
C PRO A 148 18.96 7.56 19.33
N ASP A 149 19.14 6.61 18.43
CA ASP A 149 18.07 5.80 17.84
C ASP A 149 17.82 4.52 18.63
N TRP A 150 18.55 4.30 19.73
CA TRP A 150 18.47 3.10 20.55
C TRP A 150 17.03 2.74 20.95
N ILE A 151 16.19 3.75 21.19
CA ILE A 151 14.81 3.58 21.64
C ILE A 151 13.93 2.92 20.58
N THR A 152 14.33 2.90 19.32
CA THR A 152 13.58 2.27 18.22
C THR A 152 14.11 0.89 17.85
N ARG A 153 15.32 0.53 18.32
CA ARG A 153 15.93 -0.77 18.06
C ARG A 153 15.23 -1.88 18.84
N SER A 154 15.22 -3.09 18.29
CA SER A 154 14.72 -4.29 18.98
C SER A 154 15.72 -4.79 20.03
N SER A 155 15.24 -5.59 20.98
CA SER A 155 16.09 -6.24 21.98
C SER A 155 17.16 -7.13 21.32
N GLU A 156 16.81 -7.82 20.23
CA GLU A 156 17.74 -8.65 19.43
C GLU A 156 18.90 -7.83 18.86
N CYS A 157 18.61 -6.72 18.17
CA CYS A 157 19.64 -5.85 17.58
C CYS A 157 20.60 -5.30 18.65
N LEU A 158 20.07 -4.98 19.84
CA LEU A 158 20.88 -4.49 20.95
C LEU A 158 21.75 -5.60 21.57
N ARG A 159 21.25 -6.85 21.64
CA ARG A 159 22.03 -8.02 22.06
C ARG A 159 23.16 -8.36 21.09
N ASP A 160 22.89 -8.27 19.78
CA ASP A 160 23.94 -8.50 18.76
C ASP A 160 25.08 -7.49 18.93
N ARG A 161 24.73 -6.20 19.09
CA ARG A 161 25.74 -5.15 19.33
C ARG A 161 26.46 -5.35 20.67
N LEU A 162 25.77 -5.80 21.71
CA LEU A 162 26.41 -6.15 22.98
C LEU A 162 27.45 -7.26 22.79
N GLY A 163 27.11 -8.34 22.08
CA GLY A 163 28.03 -9.43 21.78
C GLY A 163 29.21 -9.04 20.89
N GLU A 164 29.07 -8.04 20.02
CA GLU A 164 30.20 -7.42 19.31
C GLU A 164 31.16 -6.73 20.28
N ILE A 165 30.63 -5.90 21.19
CA ILE A 165 31.44 -5.14 22.14
C ILE A 165 32.12 -6.05 23.16
N GLU A 166 31.43 -7.06 23.66
CA GLU A 166 32.00 -8.02 24.62
C GLU A 166 33.22 -8.76 24.06
N ARG A 167 33.22 -9.04 22.75
CA ARG A 167 34.35 -9.69 22.04
C ARG A 167 35.57 -8.79 21.83
N ILE A 168 35.46 -7.49 22.05
CA ILE A 168 36.61 -6.58 21.92
C ILE A 168 37.61 -6.89 23.03
N GLU A 169 38.75 -7.48 22.71
CA GLU A 169 39.82 -7.71 23.68
C GLU A 169 40.62 -6.42 23.89
N VAL A 170 40.33 -5.75 25.00
CA VAL A 170 41.11 -4.59 25.44
C VAL A 170 42.37 -5.09 26.14
N THR A 171 43.50 -4.92 25.47
CA THR A 171 44.81 -5.29 25.99
C THR A 171 45.80 -4.15 25.73
N GLU A 172 46.90 -4.14 26.46
CA GLU A 172 48.02 -3.22 26.19
C GLU A 172 48.59 -3.44 24.78
N ALA A 173 48.55 -4.66 24.25
CA ALA A 173 48.99 -4.93 22.87
C ALA A 173 48.08 -4.28 21.80
N SER A 174 46.77 -4.24 22.05
CA SER A 174 45.79 -3.69 21.09
C SER A 174 45.67 -2.17 21.19
N PHE A 175 45.64 -1.64 22.42
CA PHE A 175 45.32 -0.23 22.73
C PHE A 175 46.46 0.56 23.36
N ASN A 176 47.58 -0.08 23.76
CA ASN A 176 48.74 0.56 24.39
C ASN A 176 48.33 1.51 25.54
N GLU A 177 48.76 2.76 25.48
CA GLU A 177 48.48 3.81 26.46
C GLU A 177 46.99 4.16 26.58
N TYR A 178 46.17 3.75 25.61
CA TYR A 178 44.72 3.96 25.60
C TYR A 178 43.93 2.77 26.16
N SER A 179 44.60 1.70 26.61
CA SER A 179 43.93 0.51 27.18
C SER A 179 42.95 0.86 28.31
N GLY A 180 43.36 1.70 29.26
CA GLY A 180 42.47 2.14 30.34
C GLY A 180 41.23 2.90 29.84
N ALA A 181 41.37 3.77 28.84
CA ALA A 181 40.25 4.49 28.25
C ALA A 181 39.32 3.56 27.44
N ALA A 182 39.90 2.58 26.74
CA ALA A 182 39.16 1.55 26.02
C ALA A 182 38.36 0.65 26.98
N ASP A 183 38.95 0.24 28.10
CA ASP A 183 38.30 -0.55 29.14
C ASP A 183 37.11 0.20 29.75
N GLU A 184 37.31 1.47 30.11
CA GLU A 184 36.26 2.31 30.68
C GLU A 184 35.10 2.49 29.68
N LEU A 185 35.40 2.80 28.41
CA LEU A 185 34.39 2.96 27.37
C LEU A 185 33.68 1.64 27.06
N LYS A 186 34.40 0.51 26.99
CA LYS A 186 33.82 -0.81 26.79
C LYS A 186 32.86 -1.15 27.93
N ALA A 187 33.28 -0.97 29.18
CA ALA A 187 32.44 -1.23 30.35
C ALA A 187 31.18 -0.35 30.34
N LYS A 188 31.32 0.94 30.01
CA LYS A 188 30.19 1.87 29.88
C LYS A 188 29.23 1.47 28.75
N ALA A 189 29.76 1.06 27.60
CA ALA A 189 28.95 0.60 26.48
C ALA A 189 28.16 -0.66 26.82
N ILE A 190 28.79 -1.64 27.50
CA ILE A 190 28.13 -2.86 27.99
C ILE A 190 27.01 -2.50 28.97
N ALA A 191 27.27 -1.63 29.95
CA ALA A 191 26.27 -1.22 30.94
C ALA A 191 25.06 -0.55 30.28
N VAL A 192 25.30 0.40 29.37
CA VAL A 192 24.25 1.11 28.64
C VAL A 192 23.45 0.17 27.74
N LEU A 193 24.10 -0.76 27.03
CA LEU A 193 23.39 -1.73 26.20
C LEU A 193 22.54 -2.68 27.04
N THR A 194 23.04 -3.13 28.20
CA THR A 194 22.29 -4.00 29.12
C THR A 194 21.00 -3.32 29.60
N GLU A 195 21.08 -2.05 29.97
CA GLU A 195 19.91 -1.24 30.34
C GLU A 195 18.92 -1.12 29.17
N ARG A 196 19.41 -0.80 27.98
CA ARG A 196 18.58 -0.64 26.77
C ARG A 196 17.93 -1.94 26.32
N ILE A 197 18.62 -3.08 26.44
CA ILE A 197 18.07 -4.41 26.18
C ILE A 197 16.88 -4.66 27.11
N THR A 198 17.04 -4.40 28.41
CA THR A 198 15.97 -4.55 29.39
C THR A 198 14.76 -3.68 29.06
N ALA A 199 15.00 -2.41 28.66
CA ALA A 199 13.94 -1.50 28.24
C ALA A 199 13.23 -1.97 26.95
N ALA A 200 13.99 -2.46 25.97
CA ALA A 200 13.43 -2.99 24.72
C ALA A 200 12.62 -4.28 24.95
N GLU A 201 13.11 -5.19 25.79
CA GLU A 201 12.40 -6.42 26.20
C GLU A 201 11.08 -6.09 26.90
N THR A 202 11.09 -5.11 27.79
CA THR A 202 9.88 -4.65 28.49
C THR A 202 8.84 -4.14 27.50
N ARG A 203 9.25 -3.25 26.59
CA ARG A 203 8.37 -2.72 25.54
C ARG A 203 7.83 -3.82 24.62
N GLU A 204 8.67 -4.77 24.22
CA GLU A 204 8.27 -5.89 23.36
C GLU A 204 7.28 -6.82 24.07
N ALA A 205 7.50 -7.09 25.36
CA ALA A 205 6.57 -7.87 26.19
C ALA A 205 5.22 -7.15 26.37
N GLU A 206 5.23 -5.85 26.65
CA GLU A 206 4.01 -5.03 26.74
C GLU A 206 3.25 -5.01 25.40
N ALA A 207 3.95 -4.89 24.27
CA ALA A 207 3.34 -4.93 22.95
C ALA A 207 2.73 -6.31 22.63
N ALA A 208 3.42 -7.39 23.00
CA ALA A 208 2.92 -8.75 22.82
C ALA A 208 1.70 -9.04 23.72
N GLU A 209 1.71 -8.57 24.97
CA GLU A 209 0.57 -8.68 25.87
C GLU A 209 -0.64 -7.88 25.35
N LEU A 210 -0.41 -6.64 24.91
CA LEU A 210 -1.45 -5.80 24.32
C LEU A 210 -2.05 -6.46 23.07
N ALA A 211 -1.23 -7.09 22.23
CA ALA A 211 -1.71 -7.85 21.07
C ALA A 211 -2.56 -9.06 21.49
N ARG A 212 -2.15 -9.80 22.52
CA ARG A 212 -2.93 -10.92 23.08
C ARG A 212 -4.27 -10.45 23.62
N LEU A 213 -4.30 -9.37 24.40
CA LEU A 213 -5.52 -8.80 24.96
C LEU A 213 -6.48 -8.32 23.87
N ARG A 214 -5.96 -7.72 22.79
CA ARG A 214 -6.78 -7.34 21.63
C ARG A 214 -7.38 -8.56 20.93
N ALA A 215 -6.58 -9.60 20.70
CA ALA A 215 -7.06 -10.84 20.07
C ALA A 215 -8.14 -11.53 20.92
N GLU A 216 -7.96 -11.62 22.24
CA GLU A 216 -8.95 -12.17 23.17
C GLU A 216 -10.24 -11.35 23.18
N ALA A 217 -10.13 -10.01 23.20
CA ALA A 217 -11.28 -9.12 23.14
C ALA A 217 -12.05 -9.26 21.81
N GLU A 218 -11.34 -9.38 20.69
CA GLU A 218 -11.93 -9.62 19.37
C GLU A 218 -12.65 -10.98 19.31
N GLU A 219 -12.06 -12.04 19.86
CA GLU A 219 -12.68 -13.36 19.93
C GLU A 219 -13.93 -13.35 20.80
N ARG A 220 -13.87 -12.70 21.97
CA ARG A 220 -15.03 -12.54 22.86
C ARG A 220 -16.13 -11.75 22.18
N ALA A 221 -15.81 -10.63 21.52
CA ALA A 221 -16.78 -9.85 20.75
C ALA A 221 -17.39 -10.68 19.61
N ARG A 222 -16.62 -11.58 18.98
CA ARG A 222 -17.15 -12.51 17.97
C ARG A 222 -18.14 -13.50 18.59
N LYS A 223 -17.77 -14.16 19.69
CA LYS A 223 -18.64 -15.10 20.41
C LYS A 223 -19.91 -14.43 20.91
N ASP A 224 -19.82 -13.21 21.44
CA ASP A 224 -20.97 -12.43 21.91
C ASP A 224 -21.92 -12.09 20.75
N ARG A 225 -21.38 -11.69 19.60
CA ARG A 225 -22.19 -11.47 18.38
C ARG A 225 -22.85 -12.75 17.88
N GLU A 226 -22.12 -13.86 17.82
CA GLU A 226 -22.66 -15.16 17.43
C GLU A 226 -23.76 -15.64 18.40
N ALA A 227 -23.55 -15.47 19.70
CA ALA A 227 -24.53 -15.80 20.73
C ALA A 227 -25.77 -14.90 20.66
N GLU A 228 -25.62 -13.61 20.37
CA GLU A 228 -26.74 -12.69 20.18
C GLU A 228 -27.56 -13.07 18.93
N ILE A 229 -26.88 -13.40 17.82
CA ILE A 229 -27.53 -13.90 16.61
C ILE A 229 -28.28 -15.20 16.90
N ALA A 230 -27.67 -16.15 17.60
CA ALA A 230 -28.31 -17.40 17.99
C ALA A 230 -29.52 -17.18 18.92
N ARG A 231 -29.42 -16.27 19.90
CA ARG A 231 -30.53 -15.92 20.79
C ARG A 231 -31.68 -15.29 20.01
N LYS A 232 -31.39 -14.31 19.13
CA LYS A 232 -32.40 -13.69 18.26
C LYS A 232 -33.07 -14.71 17.35
N ALA A 233 -32.30 -15.59 16.71
CA ALA A 233 -32.85 -16.66 15.88
C ALA A 233 -33.76 -17.62 16.68
N ALA A 234 -33.37 -17.99 17.91
CA ALA A 234 -34.20 -18.82 18.79
C ALA A 234 -35.47 -18.11 19.28
N GLU A 235 -35.38 -16.83 19.64
CA GLU A 235 -36.52 -16.00 20.02
C GLU A 235 -37.50 -15.82 18.84
N ASP A 236 -36.99 -15.57 17.64
CA ASP A 236 -37.80 -15.42 16.43
C ASP A 236 -38.46 -16.75 16.05
N ALA A 237 -37.75 -17.87 16.12
CA ALA A 237 -38.32 -19.21 15.90
C ALA A 237 -39.41 -19.55 16.93
N LYS A 238 -39.20 -19.19 18.21
CA LYS A 238 -40.21 -19.37 19.26
C LYS A 238 -41.44 -18.50 18.99
N ARG A 239 -41.25 -17.23 18.63
CA ARG A 239 -42.34 -16.31 18.29
C ARG A 239 -43.12 -16.79 17.07
N GLU A 240 -42.45 -17.31 16.04
CA GLU A 240 -43.10 -17.89 14.86
C GLU A 240 -43.88 -19.17 15.21
N ALA A 241 -43.34 -20.03 16.07
CA ALA A 241 -44.03 -21.23 16.55
C ALA A 241 -45.26 -20.89 17.41
N GLU A 242 -45.15 -19.93 18.35
CA GLU A 242 -46.26 -19.43 19.15
C GLU A 242 -47.34 -18.79 18.27
N ALA A 243 -46.96 -17.97 17.28
CA ALA A 243 -47.90 -17.38 16.32
C ALA A 243 -48.62 -18.43 15.46
N LYS A 244 -47.90 -19.47 15.00
CA LYS A 244 -48.52 -20.61 14.29
C LYS A 244 -49.48 -21.39 15.17
N ALA A 245 -49.09 -21.71 16.41
CA ALA A 245 -49.93 -22.41 17.37
C ALA A 245 -51.19 -21.60 17.73
N GLU A 246 -51.07 -20.29 17.90
CA GLU A 246 -52.21 -19.41 18.15
C GLU A 246 -53.12 -19.31 16.92
N ALA A 247 -52.56 -19.20 15.71
CA ALA A 247 -53.31 -19.22 14.47
C ALA A 247 -54.08 -20.54 14.28
N GLU A 248 -53.45 -21.69 14.57
CA GLU A 248 -54.12 -22.99 14.55
C GLU A 248 -55.23 -23.09 15.59
N ARG A 249 -55.00 -22.58 16.81
CA ARG A 249 -56.02 -22.56 17.87
C ARG A 249 -57.21 -21.68 17.49
N LEU A 250 -56.97 -20.50 16.94
CA LEU A 250 -58.02 -19.60 16.45
C LEU A 250 -58.76 -20.23 15.27
N ALA A 251 -58.06 -20.90 14.36
CA ALA A 251 -58.69 -21.63 13.26
C ALA A 251 -59.54 -22.81 13.76
N ALA A 252 -59.08 -23.54 14.79
CA ALA A 252 -59.84 -24.61 15.42
C ALA A 252 -61.08 -24.08 16.16
N GLN A 253 -60.94 -23.00 16.95
CA GLN A 253 -62.08 -22.34 17.59
C GLN A 253 -63.09 -21.83 16.56
N LYS A 254 -62.63 -21.24 15.47
CA LYS A 254 -63.51 -20.78 14.39
C LYS A 254 -64.25 -21.95 13.75
N ARG A 255 -63.57 -23.06 13.46
CA ARG A 255 -64.22 -24.30 12.95
C ARG A 255 -65.25 -24.86 13.93
N GLU A 256 -64.94 -24.87 15.23
CA GLU A 256 -65.88 -25.34 16.25
C GLU A 256 -67.09 -24.40 16.38
N ALA A 257 -66.87 -23.08 16.35
CA ALA A 257 -67.94 -22.09 16.36
C ALA A 257 -68.81 -22.17 15.10
N ASP A 258 -68.20 -22.34 13.93
CA ASP A 258 -68.91 -22.53 12.65
C ASP A 258 -69.74 -23.83 12.68
N LEU A 259 -69.21 -24.92 13.25
CA LEU A 259 -69.94 -26.18 13.43
C LEU A 259 -71.10 -26.03 14.42
N LYS A 260 -70.92 -25.34 15.55
CA LYS A 260 -71.99 -25.05 16.50
C LYS A 260 -73.06 -24.17 15.89
N ALA A 261 -72.68 -23.10 15.21
CA ALA A 261 -73.61 -22.22 14.52
C ALA A 261 -74.38 -22.96 13.41
N ALA A 262 -73.73 -23.87 12.68
CA ALA A 262 -74.40 -24.73 11.71
C ALA A 262 -75.37 -25.71 12.37
N ALA A 263 -75.00 -26.30 13.52
CA ALA A 263 -75.86 -27.20 14.29
C ALA A 263 -77.07 -26.46 14.91
N GLU A 264 -76.85 -25.30 15.51
CA GLU A 264 -77.89 -24.42 16.06
C GLU A 264 -78.83 -23.95 14.95
N LYS A 265 -78.29 -23.54 13.80
CA LYS A 265 -79.11 -23.17 12.64
C LYS A 265 -79.93 -24.35 12.13
N ALA A 266 -79.34 -25.55 12.03
CA ALA A 266 -80.08 -26.76 11.65
C ALA A 266 -81.16 -27.14 12.68
N GLU A 267 -80.90 -26.93 13.98
CA GLU A 267 -81.90 -27.15 15.02
C GLU A 267 -83.02 -26.12 14.99
N GLN A 268 -82.67 -24.85 14.78
CA GLN A 268 -83.64 -23.77 14.62
C GLN A 268 -84.48 -23.97 13.35
N ASP A 269 -83.87 -24.36 12.23
CA ASP A 269 -84.58 -24.67 10.99
C ASP A 269 -85.54 -25.86 11.17
N ARG A 270 -85.16 -26.89 11.95
CA ARG A 270 -86.07 -27.99 12.34
C ARG A 270 -87.22 -27.50 13.21
N ARG A 271 -86.94 -26.70 14.24
CA ARG A 271 -87.98 -26.13 15.11
C ARG A 271 -88.92 -25.22 14.34
N ASP A 272 -88.40 -24.36 13.47
CA ASP A 272 -89.19 -23.47 12.63
C ASP A 272 -89.99 -24.27 11.58
N ALA A 273 -89.50 -25.42 11.12
CA ALA A 273 -90.26 -26.34 10.26
C ALA A 273 -91.36 -27.08 11.03
N GLU A 274 -91.08 -27.54 12.25
CA GLU A 274 -92.05 -28.16 13.16
C GLU A 274 -93.14 -27.15 13.57
N GLN A 275 -92.76 -25.92 13.90
CA GLN A 275 -93.67 -24.82 14.22
C GLN A 275 -94.52 -24.47 13.01
N ARG A 276 -93.93 -24.35 11.80
CA ARG A 276 -94.70 -24.13 10.57
C ARG A 276 -95.64 -25.29 10.25
N ALA A 277 -95.26 -26.53 10.52
CA ALA A 277 -96.12 -27.70 10.35
C ALA A 277 -97.27 -27.69 11.37
N ALA A 278 -97.00 -27.36 12.64
CA ALA A 278 -98.00 -27.23 13.69
C ALA A 278 -98.97 -26.06 13.43
N ASP A 279 -98.46 -24.90 13.00
CA ASP A 279 -99.26 -23.74 12.63
C ASP A 279 -100.09 -24.01 11.36
N ALA A 280 -99.55 -24.74 10.39
CA ALA A 280 -100.30 -25.19 9.22
C ALA A 280 -101.41 -26.19 9.59
N GLU A 281 -101.14 -27.12 10.50
CA GLU A 281 -102.15 -28.07 11.00
C GLU A 281 -103.23 -27.35 11.82
N LYS A 282 -102.83 -26.40 12.67
CA LYS A 282 -103.76 -25.60 13.46
C LYS A 282 -104.63 -24.72 12.56
N LYS A 283 -104.04 -24.07 11.56
CA LYS A 283 -104.78 -23.27 10.57
C LYS A 283 -105.70 -24.14 9.72
N ALA A 284 -105.28 -25.35 9.32
CA ALA A 284 -106.14 -26.31 8.64
C ALA A 284 -107.32 -26.78 9.51
N LYS A 285 -107.12 -26.95 10.82
CA LYS A 285 -108.20 -27.24 11.79
C LYS A 285 -109.13 -26.05 11.99
N GLU A 286 -108.60 -24.84 12.14
CA GLU A 286 -109.39 -23.61 12.28
C GLU A 286 -110.20 -23.29 11.00
N ASP A 287 -109.63 -23.49 9.82
CA ASP A 287 -110.33 -23.33 8.54
C ASP A 287 -111.41 -24.42 8.37
N ALA A 288 -111.14 -25.67 8.76
CA ALA A 288 -112.13 -26.75 8.76
C ALA A 288 -113.28 -26.51 9.76
N GLU A 289 -113.00 -25.97 10.95
CA GLU A 289 -114.02 -25.59 11.93
C GLU A 289 -114.84 -24.38 11.47
N ARG A 290 -114.22 -23.41 10.80
CA ARG A 290 -114.90 -22.25 10.24
C ARG A 290 -115.82 -22.63 9.07
N ASP A 291 -115.40 -23.55 8.21
CA ASP A 291 -116.21 -24.08 7.12
C ASP A 291 -117.37 -24.97 7.62
N ALA A 292 -117.14 -25.76 8.67
CA ALA A 292 -118.19 -26.54 9.33
C ALA A 292 -119.23 -25.64 10.01
N LYS A 293 -118.79 -24.57 10.68
CA LYS A 293 -119.68 -23.61 11.35
C LYS A 293 -120.48 -22.77 10.35
N ALA A 294 -119.87 -22.35 9.24
CA ALA A 294 -120.57 -21.62 8.18
C ALA A 294 -121.66 -22.47 7.48
N LYS A 295 -121.45 -23.79 7.35
CA LYS A 295 -122.47 -24.73 6.85
C LYS A 295 -123.61 -24.94 7.86
N ALA A 296 -123.30 -25.11 9.15
CA ALA A 296 -124.30 -25.30 10.19
C ALA A 296 -125.20 -24.07 10.40
N ASP A 297 -124.63 -22.86 10.37
CA ASP A 297 -125.38 -21.61 10.53
C ASP A 297 -126.30 -21.32 9.33
N ALA A 298 -125.92 -21.76 8.12
CA ALA A 298 -126.76 -21.63 6.91
C ALA A 298 -127.96 -22.61 6.92
N GLU A 299 -127.77 -23.85 7.40
CA GLU A 299 -128.84 -24.85 7.49
C GLU A 299 -129.86 -24.53 8.60
N GLU A 300 -129.44 -23.93 9.72
CA GLU A 300 -130.35 -23.57 10.82
C GLU A 300 -131.23 -22.33 10.50
N ALA A 301 -130.71 -21.38 9.72
CA ALA A 301 -131.45 -20.21 9.28
C ALA A 301 -132.56 -20.55 8.26
N GLU A 302 -132.36 -21.56 7.41
CA GLU A 302 -133.37 -22.00 6.43
C GLU A 302 -134.49 -22.81 7.08
N ARG A 303 -134.20 -23.59 8.14
CA ARG A 303 -135.20 -24.39 8.87
C ARG A 303 -136.19 -23.52 9.66
N LYS A 304 -135.71 -22.45 10.31
CA LYS A 304 -136.57 -21.54 11.12
C LYS A 304 -137.58 -20.74 10.28
N ARG A 305 -137.27 -20.41 9.01
CA ARG A 305 -138.22 -19.72 8.12
C ARG A 305 -139.38 -20.61 7.65
N ARG A 306 -139.17 -21.91 7.48
CA ARG A 306 -140.22 -22.86 7.03
C ARG A 306 -141.17 -23.28 8.17
N GLU A 307 -140.69 -23.31 9.41
CA GLU A 307 -141.50 -23.67 10.58
C GLU A 307 -142.48 -22.55 11.00
N GLN A 308 -142.10 -21.27 10.87
CA GLN A 308 -142.97 -20.14 11.24
C GLN A 308 -144.17 -19.94 10.30
N ASP A 309 -143.99 -20.20 9.00
CA ASP A 309 -145.04 -19.99 7.99
C ASP A 309 -146.15 -21.06 8.06
N THR A 310 -145.80 -22.25 8.54
CA THR A 310 -146.74 -23.39 8.69
C THR A 310 -147.62 -23.23 9.93
N ALA A 311 -147.08 -22.68 11.02
CA ALA A 311 -147.82 -22.45 12.26
C ALA A 311 -148.87 -21.32 12.13
N HIS A 312 -148.55 -20.25 11.38
CA HIS A 312 -149.47 -19.13 11.18
C HIS A 312 -150.75 -19.56 10.43
N LYS A 313 -150.59 -20.32 9.34
CA LYS A 313 -151.70 -20.81 8.51
C LYS A 313 -152.60 -21.80 9.24
N ALA A 314 -152.02 -22.65 10.10
CA ALA A 314 -152.80 -23.61 10.90
C ALA A 314 -153.68 -22.95 11.97
N ARG A 315 -153.23 -21.84 12.56
CA ARG A 315 -153.99 -21.09 13.58
C ARG A 315 -155.23 -20.42 12.98
N ILE A 316 -155.04 -19.67 11.90
CA ILE A 316 -156.11 -18.94 11.20
C ILE A 316 -157.23 -19.91 10.74
N ASN A 317 -156.84 -21.07 10.20
CA ASN A 317 -157.80 -22.08 9.76
C ASN A 317 -158.61 -22.71 10.90
N ARG A 318 -157.99 -22.89 12.08
CA ARG A 318 -158.70 -23.41 13.25
C ARG A 318 -159.72 -22.41 13.79
N GLU A 319 -159.37 -21.13 13.82
CA GLU A 319 -160.29 -20.06 14.22
C GLU A 319 -161.51 -20.00 13.28
N ALA A 320 -161.30 -20.06 11.95
CA ALA A 320 -162.38 -20.12 10.98
C ALA A 320 -163.25 -21.39 11.12
N MET A 321 -162.63 -22.55 11.37
CA MET A 321 -163.35 -23.81 11.63
C MET A 321 -164.26 -23.68 12.86
N THR A 322 -163.73 -23.11 13.93
CA THR A 322 -164.45 -22.98 15.21
C THR A 322 -165.65 -22.04 15.07
N ALA A 323 -165.49 -20.93 14.32
CA ALA A 323 -166.58 -20.01 14.02
C ALA A 323 -167.71 -20.67 13.21
N LEU A 324 -167.38 -21.55 12.25
CA LEU A 324 -168.38 -22.31 11.49
C LEU A 324 -169.18 -23.27 12.37
N ILE A 325 -168.50 -23.97 13.29
CA ILE A 325 -169.15 -24.90 14.23
C ILE A 325 -170.08 -24.15 15.17
N HIS A 326 -169.63 -23.01 15.73
CA HIS A 326 -170.45 -22.20 16.63
C HIS A 326 -171.69 -21.59 15.93
N GLY A 327 -171.64 -21.46 14.59
CA GLY A 327 -172.80 -21.09 13.77
C GLY A 327 -173.86 -22.18 13.59
N GLY A 328 -173.67 -23.37 14.18
CA GLY A 328 -174.61 -24.49 14.12
C GLY A 328 -174.37 -25.47 12.98
N ILE A 329 -173.21 -25.43 12.32
CA ILE A 329 -172.82 -26.38 11.26
C ILE A 329 -172.04 -27.54 11.89
N ASP A 330 -172.44 -28.78 11.57
CA ASP A 330 -171.74 -29.99 12.02
C ASP A 330 -170.27 -30.02 11.58
N GLU A 331 -169.38 -30.53 12.44
CA GLU A 331 -167.93 -30.48 12.29
C GLU A 331 -167.42 -31.14 10.99
N ALA A 332 -168.05 -32.24 10.56
CA ALA A 332 -167.66 -32.91 9.32
C ALA A 332 -167.95 -32.02 8.10
N ILE A 333 -169.11 -31.36 8.10
CA ILE A 333 -169.51 -30.45 7.02
C ILE A 333 -168.71 -29.14 7.08
N ALA A 334 -168.44 -28.60 8.28
CA ALA A 334 -167.60 -27.40 8.47
C ALA A 334 -166.18 -27.60 7.92
N LYS A 335 -165.57 -28.77 8.16
CA LYS A 335 -164.26 -29.12 7.59
C LYS A 335 -164.28 -29.21 6.08
N GLN A 336 -165.37 -29.72 5.51
CA GLN A 336 -165.56 -29.80 4.06
C GLN A 336 -165.70 -28.41 3.45
N VAL A 337 -166.52 -27.53 4.04
CA VAL A 337 -166.67 -26.12 3.64
C VAL A 337 -165.35 -25.36 3.75
N LEU A 338 -164.61 -25.50 4.86
CA LEU A 338 -163.30 -24.87 5.03
C LEU A 338 -162.30 -25.35 3.97
N THR A 339 -162.29 -26.65 3.66
CA THR A 339 -161.42 -27.21 2.61
C THR A 339 -161.76 -26.65 1.23
N LEU A 340 -163.05 -26.53 0.89
CA LEU A 340 -163.49 -25.95 -0.38
C LEU A 340 -163.11 -24.47 -0.49
N ILE A 341 -163.15 -23.70 0.61
CA ILE A 341 -162.71 -22.30 0.62
C ILE A 341 -161.18 -22.18 0.48
N ILE A 342 -160.39 -23.03 1.18
CA ILE A 342 -158.91 -23.03 1.09
C ILE A 342 -158.45 -23.36 -0.33
N LYS A 343 -159.12 -24.31 -0.98
CA LYS A 343 -158.88 -24.67 -2.38
C LYS A 343 -159.46 -23.67 -3.40
N ARG A 344 -160.15 -22.62 -2.93
CA ARG A 344 -160.85 -21.61 -3.73
C ARG A 344 -161.92 -22.17 -4.68
N GLU A 345 -162.50 -23.31 -4.32
CA GLU A 345 -163.54 -23.98 -5.10
C GLU A 345 -164.93 -23.34 -4.88
N ILE A 346 -165.09 -22.50 -3.86
CA ILE A 346 -166.26 -21.62 -3.67
C ILE A 346 -165.96 -20.24 -4.24
N PRO A 347 -166.57 -19.83 -5.37
CA PRO A 347 -166.31 -18.53 -5.98
C PRO A 347 -166.67 -17.38 -5.04
N HIS A 348 -165.84 -16.33 -5.05
CA HIS A 348 -166.01 -15.09 -4.27
C HIS A 348 -165.88 -15.22 -2.74
N VAL A 349 -165.31 -16.32 -2.23
CA VAL A 349 -164.99 -16.50 -0.79
C VAL A 349 -163.54 -17.00 -0.63
N SER A 350 -162.76 -16.40 0.29
CA SER A 350 -161.38 -16.83 0.61
C SER A 350 -160.99 -16.53 2.06
N ILE A 351 -160.03 -17.28 2.62
CA ILE A 351 -159.42 -17.03 3.93
C ILE A 351 -158.15 -16.19 3.74
N ALA A 352 -158.02 -15.09 4.49
CA ALA A 352 -156.79 -14.30 4.58
C ALA A 352 -155.88 -14.91 5.65
N TYR A 353 -154.65 -15.25 5.29
CA TYR A 353 -153.67 -15.92 6.17
C TYR A 353 -152.68 -14.96 6.80
#